data_AF-A0A453MV84-F1
#
_entry.id   AF-A0A453MV84-F1
#
_cell.length_a   1.000
_cell.length_b   1.000
_cell.length_c   1.000
_cell.angle_alpha   90.00
_cell.angle_beta   90.00
_cell.angle_gamma   90.00
#
_symmetry.space_group_name_H-M   'P 1'
#
loop_
_entity.id
_entity.type
_entity.pdbx_description
1 polymer ?
#
loop_
_entity_poly.entity_id
_entity_poly.type
_entity_poly.pdbx_seq_one_letter_code
_entity_poly.pdbx_strand_id
1 'polypeptide(L)'
;MPPEYIERYQITSKFDVFSLGVIIIRIIAGDEGYSKCADMSSPDFREHVRENWEKRMEATMSWHTSEQIEMCIEIGLRCVELDRERRPTIAEIVDELNKVDSAESSLAGQVTKKKNLYSERRGRIVFSTAYRPPVPFDIFACPFSPSCTNEELHLTDGVSYNYNGCSIPPAALKTLLKNPKLAEEDGTTDADVDAGHVSGLIFVSERNDGLEILHIALHFNVDSRVKVFALADIFGAANFIGPRLEDSGCIGGGYNVGSRMVGHSLIYTSTKEPVQQCRSPWTVVYKTNLSTGKTERLTPQGIYIYIYIYTSYI
;
A
#
# COMPACT_ATOMS: atom_id res chain seq x y z
N MET A 1 13.64 2.24 20.75
CA MET A 1 14.97 1.89 20.20
C MET A 1 15.58 0.79 21.06
N PRO A 2 16.42 -0.11 20.52
CA PRO A 2 17.01 -1.21 21.28
C PRO A 2 17.98 -0.69 22.36
N PRO A 3 18.04 -1.30 23.55
CA PRO A 3 18.94 -0.89 24.64
C PRO A 3 20.41 -0.81 24.22
N GLU A 4 20.89 -1.79 23.44
CA GLU A 4 22.29 -1.85 23.02
C GLU A 4 22.71 -0.69 22.10
N TYR A 5 21.75 -0.11 21.37
CA TYR A 5 21.98 1.08 20.58
C TYR A 5 21.99 2.34 21.45
N ILE A 6 21.08 2.43 22.43
CA ILE A 6 20.99 3.58 23.35
C ILE A 6 22.25 3.66 24.21
N GLU A 7 22.71 2.53 24.74
CA GLU A 7 23.83 2.49 25.69
C GLU A 7 25.20 2.52 25.01
N ARG A 8 25.34 1.85 23.86
CA ARG A 8 26.65 1.55 23.26
C ARG A 8 26.75 1.91 21.78
N TYR A 9 25.72 2.51 21.20
CA TYR A 9 25.64 2.82 19.76
C TYR A 9 25.90 1.60 18.85
N GLN A 10 25.60 0.39 19.33
CA GLN A 10 25.82 -0.84 18.57
C GLN A 10 24.66 -1.08 17.60
N ILE A 11 24.97 -1.22 16.32
CA ILE A 11 24.03 -1.59 15.27
C ILE A 11 24.34 -3.04 14.86
N THR A 12 23.32 -3.89 14.90
CA THR A 12 23.40 -5.30 14.51
C THR A 12 22.14 -5.67 13.72
N SER A 13 22.12 -6.85 13.09
CA SER A 13 20.92 -7.38 12.44
C SER A 13 19.72 -7.54 13.40
N LYS A 14 19.96 -7.58 14.71
CA LYS A 14 18.93 -7.65 15.76
C LYS A 14 18.28 -6.30 16.07
N PHE A 15 18.80 -5.20 15.52
CA PHE A 15 18.20 -3.87 15.64
C PHE A 15 16.87 -3.80 14.89
N ASP A 16 16.85 -4.29 13.65
CA ASP A 16 15.65 -4.31 12.82
C ASP A 16 14.58 -5.25 13.40
N VAL A 17 15.01 -6.38 13.97
CA VAL A 17 14.12 -7.32 14.69
C VAL A 17 13.43 -6.64 15.87
N PHE A 18 14.17 -5.89 16.69
CA PHE A 18 13.59 -5.14 17.80
C PHE A 18 12.60 -4.08 17.30
N SER A 19 12.97 -3.36 16.24
CA SER A 19 12.12 -2.32 15.66
C SER A 19 10.82 -2.92 15.09
N LEU A 20 10.90 -4.09 14.45
CA LEU A 20 9.75 -4.87 14.01
C LEU A 20 8.86 -5.27 15.20
N GLY A 21 9.45 -5.75 16.30
CA GLY A 21 8.72 -6.08 17.53
C GLY A 21 7.90 -4.92 18.09
N VAL A 22 8.51 -3.72 18.15
CA VAL A 22 7.82 -2.49 18.57
C VAL A 22 6.62 -2.19 17.67
N ILE A 23 6.76 -2.36 16.36
CA ILE A 23 5.68 -2.12 15.40
C ILE A 23 4.56 -3.14 15.59
N ILE A 24 4.87 -4.43 15.70
CA ILE A 24 3.87 -5.49 15.96
C ILE A 24 3.08 -5.17 17.23
N ILE A 25 3.77 -4.84 18.32
CA ILE A 25 3.16 -4.45 19.60
C ILE A 25 2.22 -3.25 19.45
N ARG A 26 2.64 -2.22 18.70
CA ARG A 26 1.78 -1.04 18.46
C ARG A 26 0.53 -1.38 17.65
N ILE A 27 0.62 -2.29 16.68
CA ILE A 27 -0.55 -2.67 15.89
C ILE A 27 -1.56 -3.45 16.74
N ILE A 28 -1.09 -4.41 17.54
CA ILE A 28 -1.98 -5.25 18.36
C ILE A 28 -2.52 -4.52 19.60
N ALA A 29 -1.77 -3.57 20.17
CA ALA A 29 -2.14 -2.90 21.42
C ALA A 29 -2.47 -1.40 21.29
N GLY A 30 -2.32 -0.80 20.11
CA GLY A 30 -2.53 0.63 19.86
C GLY A 30 -1.30 1.51 20.14
N ASP A 31 -1.46 2.83 20.04
CA ASP A 31 -0.35 3.79 20.10
C ASP A 31 0.42 3.79 21.43
N GLU A 32 -0.25 3.50 22.55
CA GLU A 32 0.38 3.33 23.86
C GLU A 32 0.90 1.90 24.10
N GLY A 33 0.75 1.01 23.11
CA GLY A 33 1.02 -0.42 23.23
C GLY A 33 2.44 -0.72 23.70
N TYR A 34 3.43 0.02 23.20
CA TYR A 34 4.82 -0.18 23.59
C TYR A 34 5.10 0.26 25.03
N SER A 35 4.51 1.37 25.49
CA SER A 35 4.64 1.80 26.90
C SER A 35 4.04 0.74 27.82
N LYS A 36 2.81 0.30 27.53
CA LYS A 36 2.14 -0.75 28.31
C LYS A 36 2.92 -2.07 28.30
N CYS A 37 3.50 -2.45 27.18
CA CYS A 37 4.36 -3.63 27.09
C CYS A 37 5.62 -3.52 27.96
N ALA A 38 6.18 -2.31 28.12
CA ALA A 38 7.36 -2.08 28.95
C ALA A 38 7.01 -1.94 30.45
N ASP A 39 5.84 -1.37 30.75
CA ASP A 39 5.41 -1.01 32.10
C ASP A 39 4.65 -2.15 32.82
N MET A 40 4.12 -3.12 32.08
CA MET A 40 3.30 -4.22 32.59
C MET A 40 4.02 -5.58 32.52
N SER A 41 3.53 -6.56 33.28
CA SER A 41 3.97 -7.94 33.12
C SER A 41 3.47 -8.52 31.79
N SER A 42 4.18 -9.50 31.23
CA SER A 42 3.76 -10.19 29.99
C SER A 42 2.33 -10.77 30.07
N PRO A 43 1.90 -11.42 31.17
CA PRO A 43 0.51 -11.84 31.35
C PRO A 43 -0.50 -10.69 31.30
N ASP A 44 -0.25 -9.59 32.02
CA ASP A 44 -1.16 -8.44 32.07
C ASP A 44 -1.27 -7.75 30.70
N PHE A 45 -0.14 -7.67 29.98
CA PHE A 45 -0.11 -7.13 28.62
C PHE A 45 -0.93 -8.00 27.66
N ARG A 46 -0.82 -9.33 27.74
CA ARG A 46 -1.62 -10.27 26.93
C ARG A 46 -3.12 -10.11 27.19
N GLU A 47 -3.51 -10.00 28.47
CA GLU A 47 -4.90 -9.77 28.85
C GLU A 47 -5.40 -8.42 28.32
N HIS A 48 -4.61 -7.36 28.48
CA HIS A 48 -4.94 -6.03 27.95
C HIS A 48 -5.20 -6.04 26.45
N VAL A 49 -4.34 -6.71 25.68
CA VAL A 49 -4.52 -6.85 24.23
C VAL A 49 -5.79 -7.63 23.92
N ARG A 50 -6.00 -8.77 24.59
CA ARG A 50 -7.20 -9.60 24.38
C ARG A 50 -8.50 -8.83 24.63
N GLU A 51 -8.62 -8.15 25.77
CA GLU A 51 -9.80 -7.36 26.11
C GLU A 51 -10.07 -6.25 25.07
N ASN A 52 -9.01 -5.59 24.58
CA ASN A 52 -9.15 -4.54 23.57
C ASN A 52 -9.71 -5.10 22.25
N TRP A 53 -9.25 -6.27 21.84
CA TRP A 53 -9.74 -6.93 20.63
C TRP A 53 -11.16 -7.47 20.78
N GLU A 54 -11.51 -8.01 21.95
CA GLU A 54 -12.89 -8.44 22.26
C GLU A 54 -13.88 -7.27 22.21
N LYS A 55 -13.49 -6.11 22.75
CA LYS A 55 -14.27 -4.87 22.70
C LYS A 55 -14.43 -4.35 21.27
N ARG A 56 -13.36 -4.38 20.46
CA ARG A 56 -13.37 -3.91 19.06
C ARG A 56 -14.23 -4.77 18.12
N MET A 57 -14.36 -6.06 18.42
CA MET A 57 -15.03 -7.05 17.57
C MET A 57 -16.45 -7.41 18.05
N GLU A 58 -17.08 -6.54 18.85
CA GLU A 58 -18.44 -6.73 19.42
C GLU A 58 -18.65 -8.15 19.98
N ALA A 59 -17.71 -8.61 20.81
CA ALA A 59 -17.70 -9.93 21.48
C ALA A 59 -17.73 -11.17 20.58
N THR A 60 -17.65 -11.02 19.25
CA THR A 60 -17.75 -12.16 18.32
C THR A 60 -16.44 -12.42 17.58
N MET A 61 -15.37 -12.62 18.36
CA MET A 61 -14.08 -13.04 17.81
C MET A 61 -14.12 -14.50 17.35
N SER A 62 -13.70 -14.76 16.11
CA SER A 62 -13.42 -16.14 15.69
C SER A 62 -12.22 -16.70 16.45
N TRP A 63 -12.26 -18.01 16.75
CA TRP A 63 -11.14 -18.75 17.31
C TRP A 63 -9.82 -18.48 16.56
N HIS A 64 -9.87 -18.46 15.23
CA HIS A 64 -8.72 -18.21 14.36
C HIS A 64 -8.10 -16.81 14.55
N THR A 65 -8.93 -15.79 14.75
CA THR A 65 -8.45 -14.42 15.00
C THR A 65 -7.80 -14.31 16.38
N SER A 66 -8.32 -15.05 17.37
CA SER A 66 -7.70 -15.16 18.69
C SER A 66 -6.31 -15.79 18.62
N GLU A 67 -6.17 -16.89 17.87
CA GLU A 67 -4.88 -17.58 17.67
C GLU A 67 -3.86 -16.71 16.93
N GLN A 68 -4.27 -15.99 15.89
CA GLN A 68 -3.41 -15.05 15.17
C GLN A 68 -2.95 -13.89 16.05
N ILE A 69 -3.84 -13.32 16.86
CA ILE A 69 -3.50 -12.25 17.81
C ILE A 69 -2.51 -12.78 18.85
N GLU A 70 -2.74 -13.98 19.38
CA GLU A 70 -1.87 -14.58 20.39
C GLU A 70 -0.46 -14.85 19.85
N MET A 71 -0.36 -15.36 18.62
CA MET A 71 0.92 -15.51 17.92
C MET A 71 1.62 -14.16 17.72
N CYS A 72 0.89 -13.11 17.31
CA CYS A 72 1.47 -11.78 17.14
C CYS A 72 1.95 -11.18 18.46
N ILE A 73 1.26 -11.42 19.57
CA ILE A 73 1.72 -11.02 20.91
C ILE A 73 3.04 -11.72 21.23
N GLU A 74 3.11 -13.03 21.04
CA GLU A 74 4.31 -13.82 21.34
C GLU A 74 5.52 -13.41 20.49
N ILE A 75 5.32 -13.23 19.18
CA ILE A 75 6.37 -12.73 18.28
C ILE A 75 6.82 -11.33 18.71
N GLY A 76 5.88 -10.42 18.94
CA GLY A 76 6.16 -9.04 19.36
C GLY A 76 7.01 -8.98 20.62
N LEU A 77 6.63 -9.75 21.66
CA LEU A 77 7.35 -9.83 22.93
C LEU A 77 8.77 -10.39 22.76
N ARG A 78 8.94 -11.49 22.02
CA ARG A 78 10.28 -12.05 21.78
C ARG A 78 11.18 -11.12 20.97
N CYS A 79 10.61 -10.34 20.05
CA CYS A 79 11.37 -9.37 19.26
C CYS A 79 11.94 -8.22 20.11
N VAL A 80 11.24 -7.80 21.18
CA VAL A 80 11.66 -6.70 22.06
C VAL A 80 12.44 -7.15 23.30
N GLU A 81 12.88 -8.41 23.34
CA GLU A 81 13.72 -8.93 24.42
C GLU A 81 14.97 -8.07 24.64
N LEU A 82 15.30 -7.87 25.93
CA LEU A 82 16.47 -7.08 26.33
C LEU A 82 17.76 -7.73 25.83
N ASP A 83 17.84 -9.07 25.95
CA ASP A 83 18.94 -9.85 25.40
C ASP A 83 18.73 -10.06 23.90
N ARG A 84 19.58 -9.40 23.09
CA ARG A 84 19.52 -9.47 21.63
C ARG A 84 19.68 -10.88 21.06
N GLU A 85 20.38 -11.77 21.76
CA GLU A 85 20.61 -13.14 21.28
C GLU A 85 19.37 -14.03 21.48
N ARG A 86 18.45 -13.63 22.37
CA ARG A 86 17.17 -14.30 22.58
C ARG A 86 16.09 -13.87 21.60
N ARG A 87 16.30 -12.74 20.91
CA ARG A 87 15.38 -12.29 19.86
C ARG A 87 15.43 -13.30 18.69
N PRO A 88 14.31 -13.60 18.03
CA PRO A 88 14.30 -14.48 16.87
C PRO A 88 15.03 -13.85 15.67
N THR A 89 15.22 -14.63 14.63
CA THR A 89 15.62 -14.17 13.30
C THR A 89 14.39 -13.85 12.46
N ILE A 90 14.55 -13.02 11.43
CA ILE A 90 13.45 -12.72 10.49
C ILE A 90 12.92 -14.00 9.83
N ALA A 91 13.80 -14.96 9.50
CA ALA A 91 13.38 -16.25 8.93
C ALA A 91 12.48 -17.04 9.89
N GLU A 92 12.84 -17.13 11.17
CA GLU A 92 12.00 -17.79 12.18
C GLU A 92 10.64 -17.09 12.35
N ILE A 93 10.63 -15.75 12.37
CA ILE A 93 9.38 -14.97 12.44
C ILE A 93 8.48 -15.28 11.24
N VAL A 94 9.03 -15.27 10.01
CA VAL A 94 8.29 -15.57 8.78
C VAL A 94 7.75 -17.00 8.79
N ASP A 95 8.57 -17.98 9.20
CA ASP A 95 8.16 -19.38 9.30
C ASP A 95 7.02 -19.57 10.30
N GLU A 96 7.05 -18.86 11.44
CA GLU A 96 5.97 -18.90 12.44
C GLU A 96 4.68 -18.28 11.92
N LEU A 97 4.75 -17.12 11.27
CA LEU A 97 3.60 -16.47 10.66
C LEU A 97 2.95 -17.36 9.57
N ASN A 98 3.77 -18.05 8.76
CA ASN A 98 3.30 -18.95 7.71
C ASN A 98 2.69 -20.27 8.24
N LYS A 99 3.02 -20.71 9.46
CA LYS A 99 2.45 -21.95 10.02
C LYS A 99 0.96 -21.84 10.24
N VAL A 100 0.46 -20.67 10.61
CA VAL A 100 -0.97 -20.41 10.82
C VAL A 100 -1.75 -20.41 9.50
N ASP A 101 -1.10 -20.09 8.37
CA ASP A 101 -1.68 -20.20 7.02
C ASP A 101 -1.78 -21.65 6.54
N SER A 102 -0.86 -22.54 6.95
CA SER A 102 -0.79 -23.93 6.45
C SER A 102 -1.72 -24.92 7.17
N ALA A 103 -2.16 -24.60 8.40
CA ALA A 103 -3.21 -25.37 9.09
C ALA A 103 -4.57 -25.27 8.36
N GLU A 104 -4.78 -24.22 7.55
CA GLU A 104 -5.96 -24.03 6.71
C GLU A 104 -6.06 -25.08 5.58
N SER A 105 -4.94 -25.61 5.07
CA SER A 105 -4.94 -26.59 3.97
C SER A 105 -5.19 -28.03 4.42
N SER A 106 -5.00 -28.34 5.70
CA SER A 106 -4.87 -29.73 6.18
C SER A 106 -6.19 -30.35 6.66
N LEU A 107 -7.21 -29.53 6.96
CA LEU A 107 -8.55 -29.99 7.37
C LEU A 107 -9.54 -30.15 6.20
N ALA A 108 -9.15 -29.76 4.98
CA ALA A 108 -9.96 -29.92 3.76
C ALA A 108 -9.64 -31.21 2.98
N GLY A 109 -9.04 -32.20 3.63
CA GLY A 109 -8.61 -33.45 3.01
C GLY A 109 -9.61 -34.59 3.20
N GLN A 110 -10.74 -34.58 2.49
CA GLN A 110 -11.33 -35.77 1.86
C GLN A 110 -12.59 -35.43 1.03
N VAL A 111 -12.63 -35.96 -0.20
CA VAL A 111 -13.75 -36.04 -1.17
C VAL A 111 -13.73 -35.02 -2.35
N THR A 112 -13.14 -35.53 -3.44
CA THR A 112 -13.40 -35.32 -4.89
C THR A 112 -13.42 -33.93 -5.55
N LYS A 113 -12.63 -33.84 -6.64
CA LYS A 113 -12.66 -32.88 -7.76
C LYS A 113 -14.10 -32.50 -8.22
N LYS A 114 -14.53 -31.24 -8.00
CA LYS A 114 -15.09 -30.33 -9.03
C LYS A 114 -15.46 -28.95 -8.45
N LYS A 115 -15.33 -27.96 -9.33
CA LYS A 115 -15.78 -26.56 -9.34
C LYS A 115 -16.82 -26.06 -8.30
N ASN A 116 -16.59 -24.78 -7.95
CA ASN A 116 -17.51 -23.70 -7.60
C ASN A 116 -17.92 -23.48 -6.12
N LEU A 117 -17.43 -22.32 -5.63
CA LEU A 117 -18.18 -21.17 -5.10
C LEU A 117 -18.79 -21.22 -3.68
N TYR A 118 -18.37 -20.22 -2.89
CA TYR A 118 -18.88 -19.69 -1.61
C TYR A 118 -19.05 -20.64 -0.41
N SER A 119 -18.19 -20.45 0.60
CA SER A 119 -18.60 -20.45 2.01
C SER A 119 -17.73 -19.48 2.81
N GLU A 120 -18.39 -18.60 3.55
CA GLU A 120 -17.85 -17.63 4.51
C GLU A 120 -16.75 -18.20 5.43
N ARG A 121 -15.78 -17.37 5.85
CA ARG A 121 -15.43 -17.17 7.28
C ARG A 121 -14.28 -16.17 7.51
N ARG A 122 -14.65 -15.09 8.22
CA ARG A 122 -13.94 -14.30 9.24
C ARG A 122 -12.41 -14.23 9.29
N GLY A 123 -11.95 -12.97 9.34
CA GLY A 123 -10.88 -12.51 10.23
C GLY A 123 -9.48 -12.61 9.67
N ARG A 124 -9.09 -11.68 8.79
CA ARG A 124 -7.70 -11.50 8.38
C ARG A 124 -7.20 -10.15 8.87
N ILE A 125 -6.24 -10.15 9.81
CA ILE A 125 -5.39 -8.99 10.06
C ILE A 125 -4.10 -9.23 9.29
N VAL A 126 -4.00 -8.63 8.10
CA VAL A 126 -2.78 -8.67 7.31
C VAL A 126 -1.85 -7.56 7.83
N PHE A 127 -0.77 -7.96 8.50
CA PHE A 127 0.27 -7.04 8.94
C PHE A 127 1.21 -6.76 7.76
N SER A 128 0.88 -5.77 6.93
CA SER A 128 1.80 -5.28 5.90
C SER A 128 2.78 -4.29 6.50
N THR A 129 3.74 -4.81 7.28
CA THR A 129 4.90 -4.03 7.74
C THR A 129 6.08 -4.40 6.87
N ALA A 130 6.27 -3.64 5.79
CA ALA A 130 7.43 -3.69 4.87
C ALA A 130 7.65 -4.97 4.03
N TYR A 131 6.70 -5.91 3.94
CA TYR A 131 6.72 -6.98 2.93
C TYR A 131 5.42 -6.98 2.12
N ARG A 132 5.56 -6.84 0.80
CA ARG A 132 4.43 -6.84 -0.16
C ARG A 132 3.70 -8.18 -0.07
N PRO A 133 2.37 -8.21 0.14
CA PRO A 133 1.63 -9.46 0.15
C PRO A 133 1.71 -10.12 -1.24
N PRO A 134 1.89 -11.45 -1.32
CA PRO A 134 2.02 -12.19 -2.59
C PRO A 134 0.68 -12.33 -3.34
N VAL A 135 -0.36 -11.62 -2.90
CA VAL A 135 -1.67 -11.55 -3.56
C VAL A 135 -1.77 -10.26 -4.39
N PRO A 136 -2.09 -10.35 -5.69
CA PRO A 136 -2.38 -9.16 -6.49
C PRO A 136 -3.59 -8.45 -5.89
N PHE A 137 -3.46 -7.15 -5.59
CA PHE A 137 -4.67 -6.35 -5.38
C PHE A 137 -5.20 -5.96 -6.75
N ASP A 138 -6.40 -6.44 -7.02
CA ASP A 138 -7.18 -6.00 -8.16
C ASP A 138 -8.09 -4.85 -7.74
N ILE A 139 -8.18 -3.86 -8.61
CA ILE A 139 -9.04 -2.69 -8.37
C ILE A 139 -10.29 -2.89 -9.21
N PHE A 140 -11.45 -2.78 -8.56
CA PHE A 140 -12.76 -2.88 -9.20
C PHE A 140 -13.50 -1.55 -9.10
N ALA A 141 -14.24 -1.20 -10.14
CA ALA A 141 -15.26 -0.15 -10.12
C ALA A 141 -16.62 -0.80 -9.93
N CYS A 142 -17.45 -0.17 -9.11
CA CYS A 142 -18.81 -0.60 -8.86
C CYS A 142 -19.74 0.62 -8.99
N PRO A 143 -20.94 0.49 -9.58
CA PRO A 143 -21.94 1.56 -9.52
C PRO A 143 -22.29 1.89 -8.06
N PHE A 144 -22.77 3.12 -7.81
CA PHE A 144 -23.08 3.64 -6.47
C PHE A 144 -24.13 2.80 -5.70
N SER A 145 -24.89 1.95 -6.39
CA SER A 145 -25.86 1.03 -5.79
C SER A 145 -25.88 -0.28 -6.58
N PRO A 146 -24.95 -1.21 -6.30
CA PRO A 146 -24.89 -2.47 -7.02
C PRO A 146 -26.10 -3.35 -6.67
N SER A 147 -26.70 -3.95 -7.68
CA SER A 147 -27.75 -4.94 -7.49
C SER A 147 -27.19 -6.36 -7.36
N CYS A 148 -25.96 -6.61 -7.87
CA CYS A 148 -25.23 -7.87 -7.71
C CYS A 148 -23.72 -7.72 -8.02
N THR A 149 -22.92 -8.74 -7.66
CA THR A 149 -21.46 -8.78 -7.89
C THR A 149 -21.06 -8.85 -9.37
N ASN A 150 -21.99 -9.16 -10.29
CA ASN A 150 -21.70 -9.19 -11.72
C ASN A 150 -21.63 -7.78 -12.35
N GLU A 151 -21.93 -6.74 -11.57
CA GLU A 151 -21.83 -5.33 -11.97
C GLU A 151 -20.45 -4.72 -11.61
N GLU A 152 -19.59 -5.48 -10.94
CA GLU A 152 -18.22 -5.08 -10.64
C GLU A 152 -17.37 -5.15 -11.91
N LEU A 153 -16.76 -4.02 -12.27
CA LEU A 153 -15.86 -3.94 -13.40
C LEU A 153 -14.40 -3.96 -12.94
N HIS A 154 -13.63 -4.87 -13.51
CA HIS A 154 -12.21 -5.01 -13.23
C HIS A 154 -11.42 -3.88 -13.91
N LEU A 155 -10.82 -2.99 -13.11
CA LEU A 155 -10.05 -1.83 -13.60
C LEU A 155 -8.56 -2.12 -13.80
N THR A 156 -8.11 -3.29 -13.35
CA THR A 156 -6.73 -3.77 -13.48
C THR A 156 -6.64 -4.91 -14.47
N ASP A 157 -5.42 -5.33 -14.82
CA ASP A 157 -5.17 -6.36 -15.83
C ASP A 157 -5.37 -7.80 -15.32
N GLY A 158 -5.68 -7.98 -14.03
CA GLY A 158 -5.84 -9.29 -13.38
C GLY A 158 -4.58 -10.15 -13.32
N VAL A 159 -3.42 -9.59 -13.67
CA VAL A 159 -2.14 -10.31 -13.79
C VAL A 159 -1.06 -9.66 -12.94
N SER A 160 -1.07 -8.33 -12.82
CA SER A 160 -0.03 -7.54 -12.15
C SER A 160 -0.42 -7.24 -10.71
N TYR A 161 0.59 -7.00 -9.88
CA TYR A 161 0.38 -6.53 -8.52
C TYR A 161 0.10 -5.03 -8.54
N ASN A 162 -1.15 -4.62 -8.28
CA ASN A 162 -1.55 -3.22 -8.30
C ASN A 162 -1.71 -2.67 -6.89
N TYR A 163 -1.51 -1.37 -6.70
CA TYR A 163 -1.56 -0.73 -5.39
C TYR A 163 -2.04 0.72 -5.52
N ASN A 164 -2.57 1.26 -4.41
CA ASN A 164 -2.70 2.70 -4.19
C ASN A 164 -3.42 3.46 -5.32
N GLY A 165 -4.67 3.05 -5.61
CA GLY A 165 -5.52 3.68 -6.61
C GLY A 165 -6.08 5.03 -6.16
N CYS A 166 -5.91 6.07 -6.97
CA CYS A 166 -6.50 7.39 -6.76
C CYS A 166 -7.31 7.84 -7.98
N SER A 167 -8.53 8.32 -7.75
CA SER A 167 -9.37 8.86 -8.82
C SER A 167 -8.77 10.14 -9.40
N ILE A 168 -8.80 10.26 -10.72
CA ILE A 168 -8.34 11.46 -11.43
C ILE A 168 -9.50 12.47 -11.48
N PRO A 169 -9.34 13.68 -10.92
CA PRO A 169 -10.37 14.70 -10.97
C PRO A 169 -10.78 15.03 -12.43
N PRO A 170 -12.07 15.26 -12.74
CA PRO A 170 -12.55 15.53 -14.10
C PRO A 170 -11.75 16.60 -14.85
N ALA A 171 -11.40 17.71 -14.18
CA ALA A 171 -10.61 18.79 -14.78
C ALA A 171 -9.19 18.35 -15.20
N ALA A 172 -8.57 17.47 -14.40
CA ALA A 172 -7.27 16.89 -14.71
C ALA A 172 -7.37 15.84 -15.81
N LEU A 173 -8.44 15.03 -15.80
CA LEU A 173 -8.70 14.03 -16.82
C LEU A 173 -8.85 14.68 -18.21
N LYS A 174 -9.62 15.75 -18.32
CA LYS A 174 -9.70 16.56 -19.56
C LYS A 174 -8.35 17.09 -20.03
N THR A 175 -7.48 17.46 -19.09
CA THR A 175 -6.13 17.93 -19.42
C THR A 175 -5.29 16.78 -19.99
N LEU A 176 -5.40 15.60 -19.38
CA LEU A 176 -4.66 14.40 -19.76
C LEU A 176 -5.11 13.85 -21.13
N LEU A 177 -6.43 13.83 -21.39
CA LEU A 177 -7.01 13.34 -22.64
C LEU A 177 -6.64 14.19 -23.87
N LYS A 178 -6.09 15.38 -23.69
CA LYS A 178 -5.50 16.17 -24.79
C LYS A 178 -4.19 15.58 -25.32
N ASN A 179 -3.59 14.60 -24.62
CA ASN A 179 -2.41 13.90 -25.10
C ASN A 179 -2.79 13.02 -26.30
N PRO A 180 -2.13 13.14 -27.47
CA PRO A 180 -2.46 12.38 -28.67
C PRO A 180 -2.52 10.86 -28.45
N LYS A 181 -1.64 10.33 -27.60
CA LYS A 181 -1.57 8.89 -27.29
C LYS A 181 -2.78 8.36 -26.52
N LEU A 182 -3.57 9.25 -25.92
CA LEU A 182 -4.82 8.94 -25.24
C LEU A 182 -6.04 9.38 -26.07
N ALA A 183 -5.87 10.41 -26.92
CA ALA A 183 -6.92 10.97 -27.76
C ALA A 183 -7.28 10.10 -28.98
N GLU A 184 -6.35 9.27 -29.47
CA GLU A 184 -6.57 8.37 -30.60
C GLU A 184 -7.60 7.25 -30.32
N GLU A 185 -8.03 7.06 -29.07
CA GLU A 185 -8.72 5.84 -28.65
C GLU A 185 -10.26 5.89 -28.58
N ASP A 186 -10.95 7.05 -28.78
CA ASP A 186 -12.40 7.06 -29.12
C ASP A 186 -13.11 8.42 -29.36
N GLY A 187 -12.41 9.53 -29.61
CA GLY A 187 -13.09 10.82 -29.79
C GLY A 187 -13.82 11.33 -28.54
N THR A 188 -13.39 10.87 -27.35
CA THR A 188 -13.88 11.31 -26.05
C THR A 188 -13.84 12.83 -25.93
N THR A 189 -14.97 13.42 -25.56
CA THR A 189 -15.12 14.87 -25.40
C THR A 189 -15.02 15.29 -23.94
N ASP A 190 -14.73 16.57 -23.69
CA ASP A 190 -14.82 17.14 -22.34
C ASP A 190 -16.22 16.96 -21.72
N ALA A 191 -17.27 16.91 -22.56
CA ALA A 191 -18.65 16.67 -22.13
C ALA A 191 -18.87 15.24 -21.63
N ASP A 192 -18.19 14.25 -22.22
CA ASP A 192 -18.25 12.86 -21.75
C ASP A 192 -17.63 12.71 -20.37
N VAL A 193 -16.55 13.45 -20.10
CA VAL A 193 -15.93 13.49 -18.77
C VAL A 193 -16.86 14.17 -17.75
N ASP A 194 -17.51 15.28 -18.13
CA ASP A 194 -18.45 16.00 -17.24
C ASP A 194 -19.72 15.20 -16.93
N ALA A 195 -20.22 14.46 -17.92
CA ALA A 195 -21.35 13.55 -17.75
C ALA A 195 -20.98 12.28 -16.95
N GLY A 196 -19.69 12.09 -16.65
CA GLY A 196 -19.18 10.89 -16.00
C GLY A 196 -19.23 9.66 -16.91
N HIS A 197 -19.36 9.82 -18.23
CA HIS A 197 -19.25 8.71 -19.18
C HIS A 197 -17.82 8.17 -19.28
N VAL A 198 -16.83 8.99 -18.93
CA VAL A 198 -15.42 8.59 -18.84
C VAL A 198 -14.86 8.99 -17.48
N SER A 199 -14.24 8.03 -16.81
CA SER A 199 -13.55 8.21 -15.54
C SER A 199 -12.11 7.70 -15.62
N GLY A 200 -11.25 8.22 -14.75
CA GLY A 200 -9.83 7.89 -14.74
C GLY A 200 -9.36 7.51 -13.35
N LEU A 201 -8.48 6.53 -13.27
CA LEU A 201 -7.81 6.09 -12.06
C LEU A 201 -6.30 6.08 -12.32
N ILE A 202 -5.52 6.61 -11.39
CA ILE A 202 -4.07 6.40 -11.35
C ILE A 202 -3.74 5.38 -10.28
N PHE A 203 -2.86 4.43 -10.59
CA PHE A 203 -2.43 3.41 -9.64
C PHE A 203 -0.98 3.00 -9.92
N VAL A 204 -0.35 2.37 -8.94
CA VAL A 204 0.97 1.77 -9.08
C VAL A 204 0.79 0.31 -9.44
N SER A 205 1.57 -0.20 -10.39
CA SER A 205 1.59 -1.62 -10.73
C SER A 205 3.04 -2.11 -10.81
N GLU A 206 3.31 -3.31 -10.30
CA GLU A 206 4.59 -3.99 -10.48
C GLU A 206 4.49 -4.89 -11.71
N ARG A 207 5.12 -4.47 -12.82
CA ARG A 207 5.11 -5.24 -14.07
C ARG A 207 6.50 -5.32 -14.68
N ASN A 208 7.02 -6.55 -14.79
CA ASN A 208 8.34 -6.94 -15.32
C ASN A 208 9.55 -6.32 -14.59
N ASP A 209 10.49 -7.18 -14.20
CA ASP A 209 11.77 -6.82 -13.56
C ASP A 209 11.70 -6.26 -12.13
N GLY A 210 10.55 -6.36 -11.45
CA GLY A 210 10.40 -6.02 -10.02
C GLY A 210 10.41 -4.51 -9.73
N LEU A 211 10.08 -3.69 -10.73
CA LEU A 211 9.97 -2.24 -10.60
C LEU A 211 8.49 -1.81 -10.51
N GLU A 212 8.22 -0.89 -9.59
CA GLU A 212 6.90 -0.26 -9.45
C GLU A 212 6.77 0.87 -10.47
N ILE A 213 5.73 0.81 -11.29
CA ILE A 213 5.47 1.79 -12.35
C ILE A 213 4.04 2.34 -12.24
N LEU A 214 3.88 3.62 -12.55
CA LEU A 214 2.59 4.29 -12.54
C LEU A 214 1.81 4.01 -13.82
N HIS A 215 0.55 3.65 -13.62
CA HIS A 215 -0.42 3.38 -14.67
C HIS A 215 -1.64 4.28 -14.53
N ILE A 216 -2.30 4.51 -15.66
CA ILE A 216 -3.60 5.16 -15.73
C ILE A 216 -4.58 4.18 -16.35
N ALA A 217 -5.66 3.88 -15.62
CA ALA A 217 -6.83 3.22 -16.17
C ALA A 217 -7.86 4.28 -16.58
N LEU A 218 -8.31 4.21 -17.83
CA LEU A 218 -9.47 4.93 -18.34
C LEU A 218 -10.64 3.95 -18.38
N HIS A 219 -11.73 4.32 -17.74
CA HIS A 219 -12.97 3.55 -17.72
C HIS A 219 -14.06 4.31 -18.50
N PHE A 220 -14.60 3.64 -19.51
CA PHE A 220 -15.67 4.11 -20.36
C PHE A 220 -16.99 3.46 -19.90
N ASN A 221 -17.83 4.23 -19.22
CA ASN A 221 -19.08 3.75 -18.60
C ASN A 221 -20.13 3.29 -19.62
N VAL A 222 -20.06 3.79 -20.86
CA VAL A 222 -21.08 3.51 -21.89
C VAL A 222 -21.02 2.05 -22.37
N ASP A 223 -19.83 1.48 -22.45
CA ASP A 223 -19.57 0.12 -22.92
C ASP A 223 -18.85 -0.76 -21.87
N SER A 224 -18.71 -0.26 -20.64
CA SER A 224 -18.00 -0.90 -19.53
C SER A 224 -16.59 -1.37 -19.90
N ARG A 225 -15.92 -0.61 -20.75
CA ARG A 225 -14.58 -0.93 -21.25
C ARG A 225 -13.52 -0.21 -20.42
N VAL A 226 -12.42 -0.90 -20.15
CA VAL A 226 -11.25 -0.35 -19.45
C VAL A 226 -10.04 -0.40 -20.37
N LYS A 227 -9.28 0.69 -20.40
CA LYS A 227 -7.96 0.76 -21.05
C LYS A 227 -6.91 1.20 -20.04
N VAL A 228 -5.80 0.49 -19.99
CA VAL A 228 -4.71 0.73 -19.04
C VAL A 228 -3.46 1.13 -19.79
N PHE A 229 -2.84 2.24 -19.38
CA PHE A 229 -1.64 2.81 -20.01
C PHE A 229 -0.55 3.03 -18.96
N ALA A 230 0.70 2.70 -19.27
CA ALA A 230 1.81 3.14 -18.43
C ALA A 230 2.10 4.62 -18.67
N LEU A 231 2.48 5.36 -17.64
CA LEU A 231 2.88 6.77 -17.81
C LEU A 231 4.07 6.95 -18.76
N ALA A 232 4.97 5.96 -18.80
CA ALA A 232 6.08 5.93 -19.75
C ALA A 232 5.60 5.91 -21.20
N ASP A 233 4.48 5.24 -21.48
CA ASP A 233 3.88 5.21 -22.81
C ASP A 233 3.31 6.57 -23.17
N ILE A 234 2.69 7.27 -22.22
CA ILE A 234 2.05 8.57 -22.44
C ILE A 234 3.08 9.70 -22.60
N PHE A 235 4.08 9.76 -21.71
CA PHE A 235 5.00 10.90 -21.57
C PHE A 235 6.46 10.60 -21.94
N GLY A 236 6.74 9.37 -22.37
CA GLY A 236 8.06 8.92 -22.80
C GLY A 236 8.87 8.24 -21.70
N ALA A 237 9.56 7.17 -22.08
CA ALA A 237 10.29 6.30 -21.16
C ALA A 237 11.38 7.03 -20.37
N ALA A 238 12.15 7.97 -20.96
CA ALA A 238 13.23 8.68 -20.25
C ALA A 238 12.78 9.36 -18.93
N ASN A 239 11.53 9.81 -18.87
CA ASN A 239 10.98 10.47 -17.69
C ASN A 239 10.53 9.47 -16.61
N PHE A 240 10.25 8.22 -16.99
CA PHE A 240 9.64 7.20 -16.15
C PHE A 240 10.41 5.84 -16.13
N ILE A 241 11.65 5.78 -16.63
CA ILE A 241 12.53 4.60 -16.53
C ILE A 241 13.14 4.50 -15.13
N GLY A 242 13.07 3.31 -14.55
CA GLY A 242 13.75 2.95 -13.30
C GLY A 242 13.20 3.47 -11.96
N PRO A 243 12.06 4.19 -11.84
CA PRO A 243 11.56 4.57 -10.52
C PRO A 243 11.11 3.31 -9.76
N ARG A 244 11.43 3.23 -8.46
CA ARG A 244 10.55 2.53 -7.50
C ARG A 244 9.66 3.59 -6.86
N LEU A 245 8.40 3.27 -6.70
CA LEU A 245 7.36 4.19 -6.24
C LEU A 245 6.95 3.73 -4.87
N GLU A 246 7.41 4.47 -3.87
CA GLU A 246 7.25 4.06 -2.48
C GLU A 246 5.86 4.44 -1.93
N ASP A 247 5.08 5.26 -2.65
CA ASP A 247 3.78 5.77 -2.20
C ASP A 247 2.79 6.08 -3.36
N SER A 248 1.55 6.37 -2.99
CA SER A 248 0.43 6.77 -3.86
C SER A 248 0.72 8.08 -4.58
N GLY A 249 0.64 8.07 -5.91
CA GLY A 249 0.63 9.31 -6.70
C GLY A 249 -0.70 10.05 -6.55
N CYS A 250 -0.67 11.38 -6.51
CA CYS A 250 -1.87 12.21 -6.46
C CYS A 250 -1.86 13.32 -7.52
N ILE A 251 -3.03 13.85 -7.84
CA ILE A 251 -3.17 14.96 -8.78
C ILE A 251 -3.28 16.28 -8.01
N GLY A 252 -2.41 17.24 -8.34
CA GLY A 252 -2.45 18.61 -7.84
C GLY A 252 -2.43 19.64 -8.96
N GLY A 253 -2.59 20.92 -8.61
CA GLY A 253 -2.67 22.01 -9.59
C GLY A 253 -4.11 22.28 -10.06
N GLY A 254 -4.26 22.91 -11.23
CA GLY A 254 -5.56 23.24 -11.80
C GLY A 254 -6.18 24.55 -11.29
N TYR A 255 -5.38 25.44 -10.69
CA TYR A 255 -5.85 26.68 -10.08
C TYR A 255 -5.06 27.90 -10.60
N ASN A 256 -5.63 29.09 -10.39
CA ASN A 256 -4.99 30.36 -10.76
C ASN A 256 -4.26 30.99 -9.57
N VAL A 257 -3.08 31.54 -9.83
CA VAL A 257 -2.34 32.40 -8.91
C VAL A 257 -2.18 33.76 -9.58
N GLY A 258 -3.04 34.71 -9.22
CA GLY A 258 -3.17 35.98 -9.93
C GLY A 258 -3.57 35.75 -11.39
N SER A 259 -2.78 36.26 -12.34
CA SER A 259 -2.99 36.06 -13.78
C SER A 259 -2.37 34.77 -14.33
N ARG A 260 -1.65 33.99 -13.50
CA ARG A 260 -0.94 32.78 -13.94
C ARG A 260 -1.75 31.52 -13.63
N MET A 261 -2.02 30.72 -14.66
CA MET A 261 -2.62 29.40 -14.49
C MET A 261 -1.56 28.37 -14.07
N VAL A 262 -1.82 27.63 -13.00
CA VAL A 262 -1.02 26.47 -12.57
C VAL A 262 -1.68 25.21 -13.14
N GLY A 263 -1.07 24.61 -14.16
CA GLY A 263 -1.59 23.40 -14.80
C GLY A 263 -1.62 22.17 -13.88
N HIS A 264 -2.49 21.22 -14.19
CA HIS A 264 -2.57 19.93 -13.49
C HIS A 264 -1.26 19.17 -13.57
N SER A 265 -0.86 18.57 -12.46
CA SER A 265 0.36 17.80 -12.35
C SER A 265 0.15 16.59 -11.45
N LEU A 266 0.79 15.49 -11.84
CA LEU A 266 0.94 14.30 -11.03
C LEU A 266 2.09 14.52 -10.05
N ILE A 267 1.83 14.33 -8.77
CA ILE A 267 2.81 14.41 -7.68
C ILE A 267 3.00 13.01 -7.13
N TYR A 268 4.25 12.58 -6.99
CA TYR A 268 4.57 11.21 -6.56
C TYR A 268 5.94 11.14 -5.91
N THR A 269 6.12 10.15 -5.03
CA THR A 269 7.39 9.85 -4.38
C THR A 269 8.11 8.74 -5.13
N SER A 270 9.38 8.92 -5.42
CA SER A 270 10.17 7.92 -6.13
C SER A 270 11.62 7.87 -5.66
N THR A 271 12.24 6.70 -5.88
CA THR A 271 13.65 6.41 -5.63
C THR A 271 14.50 6.46 -6.92
N LYS A 272 13.97 7.07 -7.99
CA LYS A 272 14.62 7.16 -9.32
C LYS A 272 16.05 7.71 -9.27
N GLU A 273 16.35 8.62 -8.34
CA GLU A 273 17.71 9.17 -8.15
C GLU A 273 18.57 8.24 -7.28
N PRO A 274 19.77 7.83 -7.75
CA PRO A 274 20.64 6.95 -6.97
C PRO A 274 21.19 7.64 -5.72
N VAL A 275 21.31 6.87 -4.65
CA VAL A 275 21.88 7.33 -3.38
C VAL A 275 23.37 7.66 -3.56
N GLN A 276 23.74 8.90 -3.25
CA GLN A 276 25.12 9.38 -3.37
C GLN A 276 25.93 9.23 -2.07
N GLN A 277 25.27 9.13 -0.92
CA GLN A 277 25.91 9.06 0.40
C GLN A 277 25.23 8.01 1.30
N CYS A 278 26.03 7.30 2.08
CA CYS A 278 25.54 6.31 3.03
C CYS A 278 24.60 6.97 4.06
N ARG A 279 23.45 6.34 4.32
CA ARG A 279 22.41 6.81 5.27
C ARG A 279 21.68 8.10 4.91
N SER A 280 21.79 8.58 3.67
CA SER A 280 20.88 9.61 3.16
C SER A 280 19.54 8.98 2.76
N PRO A 281 18.39 9.59 3.08
CA PRO A 281 17.11 9.10 2.60
C PRO A 281 17.09 9.11 1.07
N TRP A 282 16.54 8.08 0.46
CA TRP A 282 16.62 7.87 -1.00
C TRP A 282 15.33 8.20 -1.73
N THR A 283 14.30 8.63 -1.01
CA THR A 283 12.99 9.01 -1.54
C THR A 283 12.90 10.49 -1.84
N VAL A 284 12.44 10.80 -3.06
CA VAL A 284 12.34 12.15 -3.60
C VAL A 284 10.94 12.38 -4.15
N VAL A 285 10.38 13.57 -3.92
CA VAL A 285 9.08 13.96 -4.47
C VAL A 285 9.29 14.63 -5.83
N TYR A 286 8.56 14.13 -6.81
CA TYR A 286 8.53 14.63 -8.17
C TYR A 286 7.15 15.17 -8.53
N LYS A 287 7.14 16.07 -9.51
CA LYS A 287 5.94 16.63 -10.11
C LYS A 287 6.05 16.51 -11.63
N THR A 288 5.13 15.78 -12.26
CA THR A 288 5.02 15.72 -13.71
C THR A 288 3.79 16.50 -14.18
N ASN A 289 3.99 17.53 -15.00
CA ASN A 289 2.89 18.29 -15.57
C ASN A 289 2.13 17.47 -16.62
N LEU A 290 0.81 17.32 -16.47
CA LEU A 290 0.00 16.41 -17.30
C LEU A 290 -0.14 16.87 -18.76
N SER A 291 -0.02 18.18 -19.03
CA SER A 291 -0.12 18.71 -20.39
C SER A 291 1.18 18.62 -21.18
N THR A 292 2.33 18.67 -20.50
CA THR A 292 3.65 18.76 -21.15
C THR A 292 4.50 17.51 -20.95
N GLY A 293 4.16 16.66 -19.98
CA GLY A 293 5.00 15.54 -19.55
C GLY A 293 6.29 15.96 -18.83
N LYS A 294 6.53 17.26 -18.60
CA LYS A 294 7.74 17.74 -17.94
C LYS A 294 7.73 17.35 -16.47
N THR A 295 8.76 16.64 -16.04
CA THR A 295 8.99 16.23 -14.65
C THR A 295 9.97 17.18 -13.96
N GLU A 296 9.62 17.63 -12.75
CA GLU A 296 10.43 18.50 -11.91
C GLU A 296 10.60 17.87 -10.52
N ARG A 297 11.79 18.01 -9.93
CA ARG A 297 12.08 17.61 -8.54
C ARG A 297 11.52 18.67 -7.60
N LEU A 298 10.65 18.27 -6.66
CA LEU A 298 10.10 19.19 -5.66
C LEU A 298 10.92 19.20 -4.37
N THR A 299 11.54 18.08 -4.01
CA THR A 299 12.48 18.05 -2.90
C THR A 299 13.72 18.91 -3.26
N PRO A 300 14.22 19.81 -2.40
CA PRO A 300 15.46 20.56 -2.65
C PRO A 300 16.71 19.67 -2.61
N GLN A 301 17.76 20.02 -3.36
CA GLN A 301 19.01 19.23 -3.35
C GLN A 301 19.65 19.26 -1.95
N GLY A 302 20.14 18.11 -1.49
CA GLY A 302 20.71 17.94 -0.14
C GLY A 302 19.68 17.90 0.99
N ILE A 303 18.39 18.14 0.71
CA ILE A 303 17.28 17.91 1.62
C ILE A 303 16.62 16.60 1.21
N TYR A 304 16.28 15.79 2.20
CA TYR A 304 15.62 14.52 2.01
C TYR A 304 14.43 14.45 2.96
N ILE A 305 13.32 13.92 2.48
CA ILE A 305 12.09 13.85 3.26
C ILE A 305 12.19 12.61 4.15
N TYR A 306 12.24 12.81 5.47
CA TYR A 306 11.82 11.77 6.39
C TYR A 306 10.30 11.69 6.29
N ILE A 307 9.78 10.78 5.46
CA ILE A 307 8.37 10.42 5.56
C ILE A 307 8.26 9.63 6.86
N TYR A 308 8.03 10.35 7.96
CA TYR A 308 7.39 9.75 9.12
C TYR A 308 6.03 9.30 8.63
N ILE A 309 5.83 7.99 8.54
CA ILE A 309 4.51 7.40 8.39
C ILE A 309 3.73 7.80 9.65
N TYR A 310 3.08 8.96 9.61
CA TYR A 310 2.00 9.26 10.52
C TYR A 310 0.82 8.43 10.02
N THR A 311 0.59 7.29 10.66
CA THR A 311 -0.72 6.66 10.64
C THR A 311 -1.69 7.60 11.35
N SER A 312 -2.31 8.51 10.61
CA SER A 312 -3.48 9.23 11.08
C SER A 312 -4.65 8.25 11.12
N TYR A 313 -4.94 7.73 12.31
CA TYR A 313 -6.18 7.01 12.57
C TYR A 313 -7.31 8.02 12.79
N ILE A 314 -8.41 7.87 12.05
CA ILE A 314 -9.75 8.27 12.47
C ILE A 314 -10.47 6.99 12.91
#